data_AF-A0A250FKS3-F1
#
_entry.id   AF-A0A250FKS3-F1
#
_cell.length_a   1.000
_cell.length_b   1.000
_cell.length_c   1.000
_cell.angle_alpha   90.00
_cell.angle_beta   90.00
_cell.angle_gamma   90.00
#
_symmetry.space_group_name_H-M   'P 1'
#
loop_
_entity.id
_entity.type
_entity.pdbx_description
1 polymer ?
#
loop_
_entity_poly.entity_id
_entity_poly.type
_entity_poly.pdbx_seq_one_letter_code
_entity_poly.pdbx_strand_id
1 'polypeptide(L)'
;MLSRAEFNRNMQLYLDAHRFCVDHGVFVYAGAIPNRINTLYVEVNDNGKIQRGKEYYTNEEAQLKIYEIYLHIYKKMSNLHAQN
;
A
#
# COMPACT_ATOMS: atom_id res chain seq x y z
N MET A 1 10.27 4.30 5.70
CA MET A 1 8.81 4.22 5.87
C MET A 1 8.26 5.62 5.69
N LEU A 2 7.21 5.75 4.88
CA LEU A 2 6.51 7.02 4.64
C LEU A 2 6.11 7.69 5.95
N SER A 3 6.43 8.97 6.12
CA SER A 3 6.01 9.75 7.30
C SER A 3 4.64 10.39 7.09
N ARG A 4 3.91 10.64 8.18
CA ARG A 4 2.62 11.35 8.12
C ARG A 4 2.73 12.74 7.50
N ALA A 5 3.80 13.47 7.81
CA ALA A 5 4.04 14.80 7.26
C ALA A 5 4.26 14.75 5.74
N GLU A 6 5.00 13.75 5.25
CA GLU A 6 5.23 13.57 3.81
C GLU A 6 3.97 13.11 3.08
N PHE A 7 3.18 12.20 3.67
CA PHE A 7 1.88 11.81 3.15
C PHE A 7 0.98 13.05 3.01
N ASN A 8 0.84 13.85 4.06
CA ASN A 8 -0.02 15.04 4.04
C ASN A 8 0.42 16.05 2.97
N ARG A 9 1.74 16.27 2.80
CA ARG A 9 2.27 17.17 1.76
C ARG A 9 1.97 16.70 0.34
N ASN A 10 1.86 15.40 0.11
CA ASN A 10 1.70 14.79 -1.22
C ASN A 10 0.42 13.96 -1.31
N MET A 11 -0.60 14.29 -0.52
CA MET A 11 -1.76 13.42 -0.31
C MET A 11 -2.43 13.03 -1.63
N GLN A 12 -2.57 13.98 -2.55
CA GLN A 12 -3.19 13.73 -3.86
C GLN A 12 -2.47 12.64 -4.65
N LEU A 13 -1.13 12.66 -4.70
CA LEU A 13 -0.33 11.63 -5.39
C LEU A 13 -0.58 10.23 -4.83
N TYR A 14 -0.67 10.10 -3.51
CA TYR A 14 -0.94 8.81 -2.86
C TYR A 14 -2.37 8.33 -3.11
N LEU A 15 -3.35 9.24 -3.12
CA LEU A 15 -4.75 8.92 -3.43
C LEU A 15 -4.93 8.53 -4.90
N ASP A 16 -4.24 9.20 -5.83
CA ASP A 16 -4.26 8.87 -7.25
C ASP A 16 -3.63 7.49 -7.51
N ALA A 17 -2.49 7.20 -6.87
CA ALA A 17 -1.86 5.88 -6.94
C ALA A 17 -2.76 4.77 -6.38
N HIS A 18 -3.43 5.03 -5.24
CA HIS A 18 -4.42 4.12 -4.68
C HIS A 18 -5.56 3.84 -5.67
N ARG A 19 -6.16 4.89 -6.24
CA ARG A 19 -7.25 4.74 -7.21
C ARG A 19 -6.81 3.96 -8.44
N PHE A 20 -5.66 4.30 -9.02
CA PHE A 20 -5.10 3.58 -10.16
C PHE A 20 -4.96 2.09 -9.85
N CYS A 21 -4.37 1.73 -8.71
CA CYS A 21 -4.16 0.32 -8.36
C CYS A 21 -5.47 -0.44 -8.19
N VAL A 22 -6.46 0.16 -7.52
CA VAL A 22 -7.79 -0.44 -7.33
C VAL A 22 -8.50 -0.65 -8.67
N ASP A 23 -8.44 0.34 -9.58
CA ASP A 23 -9.01 0.24 -10.93
C ASP A 23 -8.35 -0.89 -11.76
N HIS A 24 -7.14 -1.32 -11.39
CA HIS A 24 -6.40 -2.43 -12.01
C HIS A 24 -6.44 -3.74 -11.20
N GLY A 25 -7.35 -3.85 -10.21
CA GLY A 25 -7.55 -5.08 -9.44
C GLY A 25 -6.49 -5.37 -8.38
N VAL A 26 -5.69 -4.36 -8.01
CA VAL A 26 -4.67 -4.45 -6.96
C VAL A 26 -5.16 -3.79 -5.67
N PHE A 27 -5.25 -4.59 -4.61
CA PHE A 27 -5.69 -4.15 -3.28
C PHE A 27 -4.58 -4.38 -2.26
N VAL A 28 -4.31 -3.37 -1.44
CA VAL A 28 -3.36 -3.42 -0.33
C VAL A 28 -4.12 -3.11 0.95
N TYR A 29 -4.05 -4.03 1.92
CA TYR A 29 -4.78 -3.90 3.17
C TYR A 29 -3.98 -4.40 4.36
N ALA A 30 -4.36 -3.94 5.54
CA ALA A 30 -3.80 -4.39 6.79
C ALA A 30 -4.72 -5.41 7.46
N GLY A 31 -4.13 -6.43 8.06
CA GLY A 31 -4.85 -7.46 8.80
C GLY A 31 -4.36 -7.59 10.23
N ALA A 32 -5.29 -7.80 11.16
CA ALA A 32 -4.98 -8.03 12.55
C ALA A 32 -4.39 -9.43 12.77
N ILE A 33 -3.48 -9.54 13.73
CA ILE A 33 -2.93 -10.82 14.16
C ILE A 33 -3.70 -11.27 15.40
N PRO A 34 -4.28 -12.48 15.43
CA PRO A 34 -4.95 -13.00 16.61
C PRO A 34 -4.03 -12.92 17.83
N ASN A 35 -4.59 -12.44 18.95
CA ASN A 35 -3.90 -12.30 20.23
C ASN A 35 -2.72 -11.31 20.25
N ARG A 36 -2.60 -10.40 19.26
CA ARG A 36 -1.65 -9.27 19.31
C ARG A 36 -2.37 -7.94 19.16
N ILE A 37 -2.38 -7.16 20.23
CA ILE A 37 -3.02 -5.84 20.26
C ILE A 37 -2.19 -4.87 19.41
N ASN A 38 -2.87 -4.05 18.61
CA ASN A 38 -2.26 -2.98 17.80
C ASN A 38 -1.10 -3.42 16.90
N THR A 39 -1.07 -4.70 16.51
CA THR A 39 -0.04 -5.26 15.63
C THR A 39 -0.72 -5.79 14.37
N LEU A 40 -0.37 -5.18 13.24
CA LEU A 40 -0.95 -5.49 11.93
C LEU A 40 0.13 -6.03 11.00
N TYR A 41 -0.24 -6.97 10.13
CA TYR A 41 0.52 -7.24 8.90
C TYR A 41 -0.08 -6.42 7.75
N VAL A 42 0.69 -6.23 6.69
CA VAL A 42 0.20 -5.66 5.42
C VAL A 42 0.36 -6.71 4.32
N GLU A 43 -0.65 -6.85 3.47
CA GLU A 43 -0.61 -7.74 2.33
C GLU A 43 -1.14 -7.08 1.06
N VAL A 44 -0.63 -7.55 -0.07
CA VAL A 44 -1.00 -7.14 -1.42
C VAL A 44 -1.78 -8.29 -2.04
N ASN A 45 -3.01 -8.02 -2.46
CA ASN A 45 -3.80 -8.87 -3.33
C ASN A 45 -3.73 -8.29 -4.74
N ASP A 46 -2.96 -8.95 -5.60
CA ASP A 46 -2.87 -8.61 -7.02
C ASP A 46 -3.70 -9.64 -7.80
N ASN A 47 -4.95 -9.27 -8.14
CA ASN A 47 -5.84 -10.10 -8.94
C ASN A 47 -6.01 -11.54 -8.41
N GLY A 48 -6.14 -11.70 -7.08
CA GLY A 48 -6.27 -12.97 -6.39
C GLY A 48 -4.95 -13.59 -5.93
N LYS A 49 -3.81 -13.07 -6.37
CA LYS A 49 -2.49 -13.50 -5.90
C LYS A 49 -2.07 -12.70 -4.66
N ILE A 50 -2.18 -13.33 -3.51
CA ILE A 50 -1.89 -12.70 -2.21
C ILE A 50 -0.40 -12.82 -1.86
N GLN A 51 0.20 -11.70 -1.46
CA GLN A 51 1.56 -11.60 -0.95
C GLN A 51 1.58 -10.81 0.36
N ARG A 52 1.94 -11.47 1.45
CA ARG A 52 2.03 -10.86 2.78
C ARG A 52 3.45 -10.42 3.09
N GLY A 53 3.60 -9.21 3.63
CA GLY A 53 4.87 -8.71 4.15
C GLY A 53 5.35 -9.49 5.38
N LYS A 54 6.67 -9.51 5.61
CA LYS A 54 7.27 -10.19 6.78
C LYS A 54 7.29 -9.31 8.04
N GLU A 55 7.10 -8.01 7.88
CA GLU A 55 7.12 -7.02 8.95
C GLU A 55 5.74 -6.83 9.56
N TYR A 56 5.72 -6.30 10.78
CA TYR A 56 4.51 -5.94 11.50
C TYR A 56 4.55 -4.45 11.87
N TYR A 57 3.36 -3.86 11.96
CA TYR A 57 3.17 -2.43 12.06
C TYR A 57 2.13 -2.10 13.12
N THR A 58 2.24 -0.92 13.72
CA THR A 58 1.12 -0.28 14.41
C THR A 58 0.03 0.15 13.42
N ASN A 59 -1.13 0.58 13.93
CA ASN A 59 -2.23 1.08 13.08
C ASN A 59 -1.79 2.23 12.16
N GLU A 60 -1.06 3.22 12.68
CA GLU A 60 -0.61 4.37 11.90
C GLU A 60 0.44 3.96 10.85
N GLU A 61 1.43 3.16 11.25
CA GLU A 61 2.47 2.66 10.36
C GLU A 61 1.89 1.81 9.23
N ALA A 62 0.89 0.96 9.52
CA ALA A 62 0.23 0.14 8.52
C ALA A 62 -0.49 0.99 7.47
N GLN A 63 -1.21 2.04 7.90
CA GLN A 63 -1.88 2.97 6.98
C GLN A 63 -0.89 3.66 6.05
N LEU A 64 0.23 4.15 6.60
CA LEU A 64 1.28 4.80 5.79
C LEU A 64 1.97 3.81 4.86
N LYS A 65 2.24 2.58 5.32
CA LYS A 65 2.83 1.51 4.52
C LYS A 65 1.91 1.11 3.36
N ILE A 66 0.60 1.06 3.55
CA ILE A 66 -0.38 0.79 2.48
C ILE A 66 -0.21 1.80 1.34
N TYR A 67 -0.19 3.11 1.63
CA TYR A 67 -0.01 4.15 0.62
C TYR A 67 1.38 4.14 -0.03
N GLU A 68 2.41 3.83 0.75
CA GLU A 68 3.78 3.63 0.24
C GLU A 68 3.82 2.50 -0.82
N ILE A 69 3.13 1.38 -0.56
CA ILE A 69 3.05 0.25 -1.49
C ILE A 69 2.24 0.63 -2.74
N TYR A 70 1.09 1.28 -2.59
CA TYR A 70 0.31 1.74 -3.74
C TYR A 70 1.13 2.65 -4.66
N LEU A 71 1.87 3.62 -4.09
CA LEU A 71 2.73 4.49 -4.89
C LEU A 71 3.85 3.72 -5.61
N HIS A 72 4.44 2.72 -4.95
CA HIS A 72 5.46 1.87 -5.57
C HIS A 72 4.91 1.09 -6.77
N ILE A 73 3.74 0.46 -6.61
CA ILE A 73 3.08 -0.32 -7.67
C ILE A 73 2.68 0.59 -8.84
N TYR A 74 2.04 1.72 -8.54
CA TYR A 74 1.67 2.72 -9.55
C TYR A 74 2.87 3.16 -10.40
N LYS A 75 3.99 3.55 -9.75
CA LYS A 75 5.21 3.94 -10.47
C LYS A 75 5.75 2.82 -11.36
N LYS A 76 5.73 1.57 -10.86
CA LYS A 76 6.18 0.41 -11.64
C LYS A 76 5.31 0.16 -12.86
N MET A 77 3.99 0.23 -12.74
CA MET A 77 3.05 0.01 -13.85
C MET A 77 3.08 1.16 -14.86
N SER A 78 3.08 2.41 -14.39
CA SER A 78 3.13 3.60 -15.26
C SER A 78 4.44 3.67 -16.06
N ASN A 79 5.56 3.27 -15.47
CA ASN A 79 6.83 3.20 -16.20
C ASN A 79 6.84 2.09 -17.25
N LEU A 80 6.13 0.97 -17.02
CA LEU A 80 5.97 -0.09 -18.02
C LEU A 80 5.07 0.36 -19.18
N HIS A 81 4.02 1.15 -18.92
CA HIS A 81 3.17 1.72 -19.96
C HIS A 81 3.85 2.82 -20.78
N ALA A 82 4.81 3.55 -20.21
CA ALA A 82 5.59 4.56 -20.95
C ALA A 82 6.64 3.96 -21.92
N GLN A 83 6.90 2.65 -21.83
CA GLN A 83 7.88 1.94 -22.66
C GLN A 83 7.25 1.12 -23.80
N ASN A 84 5.92 1.05 -23.88
CA ASN A 84 5.15 0.39 -24.94
C ASN A 84 4.50 1.42 -25.86
#